data_AF-A0AAN7TGV7-F1
#
_entry.id   AF-A0AAN7TGV7-F1
#
_cell.length_a   1.000
_cell.length_b   1.000
_cell.length_c   1.000
_cell.angle_alpha   90.00
_cell.angle_beta   90.00
_cell.angle_gamma   90.00
#
_symmetry.space_group_name_H-M   'P 1'
#
loop_
_entity.id
_entity.type
_entity.pdbx_description
1 polymer ?
#
loop_
_entity_poly.entity_id
_entity_poly.type
_entity_poly.pdbx_seq_one_letter_code
_entity_poly.pdbx_strand_id
1 'polypeptide(L)'
;MSAAITINRTTTARVAVIFIVLLGIFFFRDTWLPHVHDQQSQLSNGSPSKIDKPAHGVGAVHTTAAAPTPSPSSSAFYKECATTPGADNVLVLVKTGATEIYQKLPTHFVTTFACVPHFMIFSDLEQTIANIPIHDALVNVSESFRDHHEDFELYRKLQQYQREGQDVSKLTGKGGWNLDKWKFLPMLHKAFETAGPEIEWFLMMEADTSVSWTNLLQWLKTMDPKKGYYLGAQNVLGNTLFGHGGSGVIISRRTADLMKEHRNSTGKEVYDAKWELSTSQNCCGDEIIARAFMEVDVKLTPAWPLIQGETVSTLDWTKEHWCSPSITWHHVDPIEIDTMFQFQSQWVDAHGWDTPFLYRDVFEHFVSRHTTVNRTSWNNLSQDRKLISASLAGPDNEDFYSLEPYEQRAVKSADACAEACLLKPERECVQWMFTPGRCYLGRDIRFGKSDEVLGEHWTSGWVQERLAAFREGFEACEVKWHGSGA
;
A
#
# COMPACT_ATOMS: atom_id res chain seq x y z
N MET A 1 -30.93 51.02 40.88
CA MET A 1 -30.79 49.73 41.59
C MET A 1 -29.53 49.07 41.06
N SER A 2 -28.41 49.19 41.78
CA SER A 2 -27.14 48.53 41.43
C SER A 2 -27.08 47.16 42.10
N ALA A 3 -26.88 46.10 41.32
CA ALA A 3 -26.60 44.76 41.81
C ALA A 3 -25.08 44.55 41.86
N ALA A 4 -24.55 44.25 43.05
CA ALA A 4 -23.15 43.91 43.26
C ALA A 4 -22.90 42.44 42.87
N ILE A 5 -21.94 42.20 41.99
CA ILE A 5 -21.47 40.86 41.62
C ILE A 5 -20.44 40.41 42.66
N THR A 6 -20.78 39.39 43.44
CA THR A 6 -19.86 38.76 44.40
C THR A 6 -19.02 37.72 43.67
N ILE A 7 -17.74 38.01 43.45
CA ILE A 7 -16.78 37.07 42.86
C ILE A 7 -16.28 36.11 43.93
N ASN A 8 -16.41 34.81 43.67
CA ASN A 8 -16.08 33.74 44.61
C ASN A 8 -14.55 33.58 44.78
N ARG A 9 -14.01 34.01 45.93
CA ARG A 9 -12.56 34.10 46.27
C ARG A 9 -11.78 32.78 46.14
N THR A 10 -12.45 31.63 46.16
CA THR A 10 -11.83 30.29 46.03
C THR A 10 -11.42 29.94 44.60
N THR A 11 -12.04 30.55 43.60
CA THR A 11 -11.78 30.26 42.17
C THR A 11 -10.52 30.96 41.69
N THR A 12 -10.29 32.20 42.13
CA THR A 12 -9.13 33.02 41.77
C THR A 12 -7.82 32.47 42.33
N ALA A 13 -7.85 31.89 43.54
CA ALA A 13 -6.67 31.26 44.15
C ALA A 13 -6.25 29.98 43.40
N ARG A 14 -7.20 29.17 42.93
CA ARG A 14 -6.91 27.95 42.15
C ARG A 14 -6.32 28.26 40.78
N VAL A 15 -6.84 29.29 40.10
CA VAL A 15 -6.30 29.75 38.82
C VAL A 15 -4.88 30.31 38.97
N ALA A 16 -4.60 31.06 40.04
CA ALA A 16 -3.26 31.58 40.32
C ALA A 16 -2.23 30.46 40.58
N VAL A 17 -2.61 29.41 41.30
CA VAL A 17 -1.72 28.25 41.56
C VAL A 17 -1.42 27.49 40.27
N ILE A 18 -2.42 27.26 39.41
CA ILE A 18 -2.22 26.60 38.12
C ILE A 18 -1.28 27.42 37.23
N PHE A 19 -1.44 28.75 37.21
CA PHE A 19 -0.59 29.63 36.40
C PHE A 19 0.87 29.62 36.88
N ILE A 20 1.11 29.57 38.20
CA ILE A 20 2.46 29.47 38.78
C ILE A 20 3.12 28.11 38.46
N VAL A 21 2.35 27.02 38.49
CA VAL A 21 2.85 25.68 38.13
C VAL A 21 3.21 25.61 36.65
N LEU A 22 2.39 26.16 35.77
CA LEU A 22 2.66 26.21 34.32
C LEU A 22 3.87 27.08 33.98
N LEU A 23 4.05 28.22 34.67
CA LEU A 23 5.26 29.04 34.55
C LEU A 23 6.51 28.30 35.04
N GLY A 24 6.41 27.54 36.14
CA GLY A 24 7.51 26.69 36.63
C GLY A 24 7.92 25.62 35.62
N ILE A 25 6.96 24.93 34.99
CA ILE A 25 7.23 23.94 33.95
C ILE A 25 7.86 24.58 32.70
N PHE A 26 7.43 25.80 32.33
CA PHE A 26 7.96 26.51 31.18
C PHE A 26 9.40 27.02 31.39
N PHE A 27 9.70 27.58 32.56
CA PHE A 27 11.03 28.14 32.86
C PHE A 27 12.09 27.09 33.25
N PHE A 28 11.67 25.94 33.78
CA PHE A 28 12.58 24.87 34.19
C PHE A 28 12.57 23.66 33.26
N ARG A 29 11.91 23.76 32.10
CA ARG A 29 11.80 22.70 31.08
C ARG A 29 13.14 22.02 30.76
N ASP A 30 14.21 22.80 30.66
CA ASP A 30 15.54 22.31 30.26
C ASP A 30 16.38 21.73 31.41
N THR A 31 15.88 21.78 32.66
CA THR A 31 16.55 21.18 33.82
C THR A 31 16.11 19.73 34.12
N TRP A 32 15.00 19.27 33.53
CA TRP A 32 14.40 17.95 33.83
C TRP A 32 14.42 16.96 32.66
N LEU A 33 14.90 17.37 31.49
CA LEU A 33 15.07 16.48 30.33
C LEU A 33 16.57 16.21 30.13
N PRO A 34 17.03 14.95 30.10
CA PRO A 34 18.42 14.67 29.79
C PRO A 34 18.75 15.10 28.35
N HIS A 35 19.85 15.84 28.19
CA HIS A 35 20.40 16.17 26.89
C HIS A 35 20.81 14.88 26.15
N VAL A 36 20.11 14.53 25.07
CA VAL A 36 20.58 13.54 24.11
C VAL A 36 21.34 14.27 23.00
N HIS A 37 22.60 14.59 23.31
CA HIS A 37 23.67 14.78 22.33
C HIS A 37 24.98 14.53 23.06
N ASP A 38 25.48 13.30 23.01
CA ASP A 38 26.82 13.00 22.47
C ASP A 38 27.04 11.48 22.48
N GLN A 39 26.92 10.83 21.31
CA GLN A 39 27.51 9.50 21.11
C GLN A 39 28.15 9.40 19.73
N GLN A 40 28.93 10.44 19.40
CA GLN A 40 29.81 10.41 18.23
C GLN A 40 31.19 10.99 18.58
N SER A 41 31.86 10.42 19.59
CA SER A 41 33.26 10.76 19.90
C SER A 41 34.08 9.68 20.64
N GLN A 42 33.70 8.40 20.58
CA GLN A 42 34.45 7.29 21.22
C GLN A 42 35.11 6.32 20.22
N LEU A 43 35.63 6.83 19.09
CA LEU A 43 36.53 6.08 18.21
C LEU A 43 37.64 7.00 17.64
N SER A 44 38.35 7.71 18.51
CA SER A 44 39.70 8.18 18.17
C SER A 44 40.54 8.38 19.44
N ASN A 45 41.77 7.87 19.40
CA ASN A 45 42.88 8.04 20.34
C ASN A 45 42.99 7.05 21.53
N GLY A 46 43.46 5.84 21.21
CA GLY A 46 44.37 5.08 22.08
C GLY A 46 45.72 4.90 21.36
N SER A 47 46.80 5.44 21.93
CA SER A 47 48.19 5.29 21.46
C SER A 47 48.74 3.87 21.73
N PRO A 48 49.85 3.44 21.09
CA PRO A 48 50.10 2.04 20.74
C PRO A 48 50.81 1.25 21.85
N SER A 49 50.35 0.03 22.10
CA SER A 49 51.14 -0.98 22.80
C SER A 49 51.70 -1.98 21.79
N LYS A 50 53.02 -2.16 21.86
CA LYS A 50 53.82 -3.07 21.02
C LYS A 50 53.41 -4.53 21.26
N ILE A 51 53.05 -5.25 20.19
CA ILE A 51 53.11 -6.72 20.14
C ILE A 51 53.60 -7.14 18.75
N ASP A 52 54.51 -8.11 18.75
CA ASP A 52 55.38 -8.57 17.67
C ASP A 52 54.69 -9.16 16.44
N LYS A 53 55.31 -8.96 15.27
CA LYS A 53 54.98 -9.61 14.00
C LYS A 53 55.35 -11.10 14.02
N PRO A 54 54.61 -11.91 13.26
CA PRO A 54 55.26 -12.72 12.24
C PRO A 54 54.74 -12.39 10.84
N ALA A 55 55.67 -12.48 9.89
CA ALA A 55 55.49 -12.18 8.48
C ALA A 55 54.72 -13.29 7.76
N HIS A 56 53.77 -12.91 6.92
CA HIS A 56 53.52 -13.58 5.63
C HIS A 56 52.88 -12.58 4.68
N GLY A 57 53.58 -12.28 3.59
CA GLY A 57 53.08 -11.46 2.50
C GLY A 57 52.21 -12.29 1.56
N VAL A 58 51.11 -11.69 1.11
CA VAL A 58 50.44 -12.08 -0.14
C VAL A 58 50.04 -10.77 -0.83
N GLY A 59 50.54 -10.61 -2.06
CA GLY A 59 50.37 -9.39 -2.86
C GLY A 59 48.91 -9.15 -3.25
N ALA A 60 48.50 -7.88 -3.21
CA ALA A 60 47.24 -7.43 -3.76
C ALA A 60 47.31 -7.47 -5.29
N VAL A 61 46.58 -8.41 -5.89
CA VAL A 61 46.25 -8.37 -7.33
C VAL A 61 45.00 -7.50 -7.47
N HIS A 62 45.18 -6.29 -7.97
CA HIS A 62 44.07 -5.47 -8.46
C HIS A 62 43.59 -6.03 -9.79
N THR A 63 42.59 -6.90 -9.76
CA THR A 63 41.79 -7.21 -10.95
C THR A 63 40.68 -6.17 -11.05
N THR A 64 40.80 -5.26 -12.02
CA THR A 64 39.71 -4.40 -12.47
C THR A 64 38.65 -5.29 -13.13
N ALA A 65 37.66 -5.73 -12.35
CA ALA A 65 36.47 -6.36 -12.89
C ALA A 65 35.68 -5.30 -13.68
N ALA A 66 35.60 -5.50 -14.99
CA ALA A 66 34.73 -4.71 -15.85
C ALA A 66 33.26 -4.92 -15.41
N ALA A 67 32.47 -3.85 -15.47
CA ALA A 67 31.04 -3.90 -15.18
C ALA A 67 30.36 -4.97 -16.07
N PRO A 68 29.47 -5.82 -15.52
CA PRO A 68 28.77 -6.81 -16.32
C PRO A 68 27.89 -6.09 -17.34
N THR A 69 28.09 -6.41 -18.62
CA THR A 69 27.17 -5.99 -19.69
C THR A 69 25.84 -6.73 -19.48
N PRO A 70 24.67 -6.06 -19.57
CA PRO A 70 23.39 -6.74 -19.42
C PRO A 70 23.28 -7.89 -20.42
N SER A 71 22.84 -9.06 -19.94
CA SER A 71 22.67 -10.26 -20.75
C SER A 71 21.74 -9.97 -21.94
N PRO A 72 22.01 -10.51 -23.15
CA PRO A 72 21.16 -10.28 -24.33
C PRO A 72 19.67 -10.61 -24.11
N SER A 73 19.37 -11.55 -23.22
CA SER A 73 18.00 -11.98 -22.88
C SER A 73 17.18 -10.89 -22.19
N SER A 74 17.76 -10.08 -21.29
CA SER A 74 17.01 -9.03 -20.60
C SER A 74 16.62 -7.92 -21.57
N SER A 75 17.53 -7.54 -22.48
CA SER A 75 17.25 -6.53 -23.51
C SER A 75 16.15 -6.95 -24.50
N ALA A 76 16.04 -8.26 -24.78
CA ALA A 76 15.00 -8.79 -25.66
C ALA A 76 13.63 -8.78 -24.97
N PHE A 77 13.55 -9.21 -23.70
CA PHE A 77 12.31 -9.19 -22.92
C PHE A 77 11.72 -7.79 -22.81
N TYR A 78 12.52 -6.79 -22.43
CA TYR A 78 12.03 -5.41 -22.28
C TYR A 78 11.47 -4.84 -23.58
N LYS A 79 12.12 -5.15 -24.71
CA LYS A 79 11.63 -4.76 -26.03
C LYS A 79 10.30 -5.44 -26.35
N GLU A 80 10.18 -6.72 -26.01
CA GLU A 80 8.96 -7.49 -26.25
C GLU A 80 7.79 -6.99 -25.40
N CYS A 81 7.98 -6.81 -24.09
CA CYS A 81 6.91 -6.35 -23.21
C CYS A 81 6.44 -4.92 -23.50
N ALA A 82 7.33 -4.04 -23.95
CA ALA A 82 6.98 -2.69 -24.38
C ALA A 82 6.24 -2.64 -25.73
N THR A 83 6.30 -3.71 -26.53
CA THR A 83 5.68 -3.79 -27.86
C THR A 83 4.60 -4.86 -27.97
N THR A 84 4.24 -5.50 -26.86
CA THR A 84 3.16 -6.49 -26.83
C THR A 84 1.82 -5.83 -27.18
N PRO A 85 0.89 -6.50 -27.90
CA PRO A 85 -0.34 -5.88 -28.36
C PRO A 85 -1.14 -5.21 -27.23
N GLY A 86 -1.47 -3.93 -27.40
CA GLY A 86 -2.18 -3.11 -26.41
C GLY A 86 -1.26 -2.32 -25.48
N ALA A 87 0.05 -2.56 -25.44
CA ALA A 87 0.95 -1.77 -24.61
C ALA A 87 0.96 -0.27 -25.01
N ASP A 88 0.75 0.02 -26.29
CA ASP A 88 0.76 1.35 -26.89
C ASP A 88 -0.53 2.16 -26.65
N ASN A 89 -1.61 1.53 -26.18
CA ASN A 89 -2.89 2.21 -25.94
C ASN A 89 -3.20 2.44 -24.43
N VAL A 90 -2.26 2.15 -23.53
CA VAL A 90 -2.42 2.31 -22.08
C VAL A 90 -1.51 3.41 -21.55
N LEU A 91 -2.07 4.41 -20.87
CA LEU A 91 -1.33 5.41 -20.10
C LEU A 91 -1.37 5.08 -18.62
N VAL A 92 -0.21 4.85 -18.01
CA VAL A 92 -0.09 4.59 -16.56
C VAL A 92 0.19 5.89 -15.80
N LEU A 93 -0.66 6.23 -14.85
CA LEU A 93 -0.55 7.40 -13.98
C LEU A 93 -0.11 6.93 -12.59
N VAL A 94 1.10 7.29 -12.19
CA VAL A 94 1.66 6.88 -10.90
C VAL A 94 1.59 8.06 -9.92
N LYS A 95 0.83 7.89 -8.84
CA LYS A 95 0.73 8.86 -7.74
C LYS A 95 1.70 8.47 -6.62
N THR A 96 2.43 9.45 -6.09
CA THR A 96 3.33 9.28 -4.95
C THR A 96 3.38 10.56 -4.09
N GLY A 97 3.99 10.49 -2.90
CA GLY A 97 4.44 11.67 -2.16
C GLY A 97 5.92 11.98 -2.40
N ALA A 98 6.31 13.25 -2.36
CA ALA A 98 7.71 13.66 -2.50
C ALA A 98 8.58 13.16 -1.34
N THR A 99 7.98 12.90 -0.17
CA THR A 99 8.69 12.40 1.02
C THR A 99 9.15 10.95 0.89
N GLU A 100 8.51 10.17 0.01
CA GLU A 100 8.75 8.73 -0.17
C GLU A 100 9.22 8.35 -1.57
N ILE A 101 9.32 9.33 -2.49
CA ILE A 101 9.59 9.10 -3.90
C ILE A 101 10.90 8.32 -4.15
N TYR A 102 11.96 8.59 -3.39
CA TYR A 102 13.24 7.89 -3.53
C TYR A 102 13.23 6.48 -2.93
N GLN A 103 12.24 6.14 -2.09
CA GLN A 103 12.10 4.80 -1.53
C GLN A 103 11.25 3.92 -2.45
N LYS A 104 10.19 4.47 -3.04
CA LYS A 104 9.20 3.70 -3.81
C LYS A 104 9.47 3.68 -5.31
N LEU A 105 9.83 4.81 -5.91
CA LEU A 105 9.87 4.96 -7.36
C LEU A 105 11.02 4.22 -8.08
N PRO A 106 12.25 4.12 -7.54
CA PRO A 106 13.37 3.53 -8.27
C PRO A 106 13.12 2.11 -8.78
N THR A 107 12.39 1.27 -8.03
CA THR A 107 12.07 -0.08 -8.48
C THR A 107 11.22 -0.08 -9.74
N HIS A 108 10.26 0.84 -9.88
CA HIS A 108 9.44 0.93 -11.09
C HIS A 108 10.27 1.28 -12.34
N PHE A 109 11.36 2.06 -12.21
CA PHE A 109 12.23 2.39 -13.34
C PHE A 109 12.95 1.18 -13.92
N VAL A 110 13.26 0.18 -13.10
CA VAL A 110 13.96 -1.05 -13.51
C VAL A 110 13.02 -2.24 -13.71
N THR A 111 11.72 -2.07 -13.42
CA THR A 111 10.68 -3.10 -13.57
C THR A 111 9.53 -2.60 -14.44
N THR A 112 8.48 -2.03 -13.85
CA THR A 112 7.23 -1.61 -14.50
C THR A 112 7.46 -0.75 -15.74
N PHE A 113 8.23 0.33 -15.64
CA PHE A 113 8.39 1.29 -16.75
C PHE A 113 9.39 0.82 -17.80
N ALA A 114 10.04 -0.33 -17.59
CA ALA A 114 10.78 -0.99 -18.66
C ALA A 114 9.82 -1.67 -19.67
N CYS A 115 8.55 -1.91 -19.29
CA CYS A 115 7.52 -2.48 -20.15
C CYS A 115 6.39 -1.50 -20.51
N VAL A 116 6.22 -0.40 -19.77
CA VAL A 116 5.16 0.57 -20.01
C VAL A 116 5.69 1.72 -20.89
N PRO A 117 5.23 1.86 -22.14
CA PRO A 117 5.73 2.91 -23.04
C PRO A 117 5.18 4.30 -22.71
N HIS A 118 4.00 4.39 -22.12
CA HIS A 118 3.33 5.65 -21.79
C HIS A 118 3.02 5.72 -20.30
N PHE A 119 3.72 6.61 -19.59
CA PHE A 119 3.46 6.85 -18.18
C PHE A 119 3.65 8.32 -17.80
N MET A 120 2.97 8.72 -16.74
CA MET A 120 3.12 10.03 -16.09
C MET A 120 3.22 9.81 -14.58
N ILE A 121 4.13 10.54 -13.94
CA ILE A 121 4.36 10.42 -12.49
C ILE A 121 3.96 11.73 -11.84
N PHE A 122 3.14 11.63 -10.79
CA PHE A 122 2.55 12.74 -10.08
C PHE A 122 2.94 12.71 -8.60
N SER A 123 3.31 13.87 -8.08
CA SER A 123 3.70 14.09 -6.69
C SER A 123 3.09 15.40 -6.15
N ASP A 124 3.39 15.73 -4.90
CA ASP A 124 3.13 17.03 -4.26
C ASP A 124 4.32 18.00 -4.38
N LEU A 125 5.30 17.66 -5.24
CA LEU A 125 6.46 18.49 -5.53
C LEU A 125 6.93 18.24 -6.96
N GLU A 126 7.16 19.30 -7.73
CA GLU A 126 7.77 19.20 -9.06
C GLU A 126 9.25 18.80 -8.93
N GLN A 127 9.63 17.70 -9.58
CA GLN A 127 10.98 17.15 -9.53
C GLN A 127 11.38 16.52 -10.87
N THR A 128 12.63 16.12 -10.99
CA THR A 128 13.11 15.28 -12.10
C THR A 128 14.03 14.22 -11.54
N ILE A 129 13.75 12.96 -11.83
CA ILE A 129 14.56 11.82 -11.39
C ILE A 129 14.95 11.01 -12.63
N ALA A 130 16.24 10.76 -12.84
CA ALA A 130 16.74 10.04 -14.02
C ALA A 130 16.24 10.62 -15.37
N ASN A 131 16.12 11.96 -15.47
CA ASN A 131 15.53 12.69 -16.61
C ASN A 131 14.04 12.43 -16.86
N ILE A 132 13.36 11.78 -15.92
CA ILE A 132 11.91 11.59 -15.95
C ILE A 132 11.27 12.73 -15.16
N PRO A 133 10.37 13.52 -15.78
CA PRO A 133 9.66 14.58 -15.08
C PRO A 133 8.66 14.00 -14.08
N ILE A 134 8.66 14.57 -12.88
CA ILE A 134 7.66 14.30 -11.85
C ILE A 134 6.79 15.54 -11.75
N HIS A 135 5.52 15.40 -12.10
CA HIS A 135 4.57 16.51 -12.14
C HIS A 135 4.03 16.81 -10.75
N ASP A 136 4.05 18.09 -10.37
CA ASP A 136 3.28 18.57 -9.23
C ASP A 136 1.78 18.51 -9.58
N ALA A 137 1.04 17.64 -8.91
CA ALA A 137 -0.40 17.50 -9.10
C ALA A 137 -1.18 18.69 -8.51
N LEU A 138 -0.58 19.43 -7.57
CA LEU A 138 -1.26 20.41 -6.73
C LEU A 138 -1.02 21.86 -7.18
N VAL A 139 -0.12 22.08 -8.15
CA VAL A 139 0.27 23.41 -8.64
C VAL A 139 -0.90 24.26 -9.10
N ASN A 140 -1.93 23.64 -9.68
CA ASN A 140 -3.12 24.33 -10.22
C ASN A 140 -4.30 24.38 -9.25
N VAL A 141 -4.15 23.90 -8.01
CA VAL A 141 -5.18 24.08 -6.99
C VAL A 141 -5.28 25.56 -6.63
N SER A 142 -6.51 26.08 -6.53
CA SER A 142 -6.80 27.49 -6.23
C SER A 142 -5.98 28.00 -5.04
N GLU A 143 -5.46 29.22 -5.16
CA GLU A 143 -4.62 29.87 -4.13
C GLU A 143 -5.33 29.98 -2.76
N SER A 144 -6.66 30.12 -2.77
CA SER A 144 -7.48 30.10 -1.55
C SER A 144 -7.26 28.84 -0.71
N PHE A 145 -7.16 27.68 -1.34
CA PHE A 145 -6.87 26.42 -0.66
C PHE A 145 -5.37 26.21 -0.50
N ARG A 146 -4.60 26.36 -1.58
CA ARG A 146 -3.17 26.04 -1.62
C ARG A 146 -2.36 26.84 -0.59
N ASP A 147 -2.70 28.11 -0.39
CA ASP A 147 -1.92 28.98 0.48
C ASP A 147 -2.44 29.04 1.92
N HIS A 148 -3.73 28.75 2.14
CA HIS A 148 -4.39 29.02 3.44
C HIS A 148 -5.02 27.79 4.10
N HIS A 149 -5.33 26.72 3.35
CA HIS A 149 -5.97 25.54 3.92
C HIS A 149 -4.96 24.70 4.73
N GLU A 150 -5.44 24.04 5.79
CA GLU A 150 -4.61 23.24 6.71
C GLU A 150 -4.02 22.00 6.02
N ASP A 151 -4.78 21.36 5.13
CA ASP A 151 -4.30 20.23 4.31
C ASP A 151 -3.01 20.55 3.54
N PHE A 152 -2.82 21.82 3.15
CA PHE A 152 -1.66 22.28 2.38
C PHE A 152 -0.44 22.69 3.23
N GLU A 153 -0.47 22.47 4.56
CA GLU A 153 0.71 22.73 5.40
C GLU A 153 1.93 21.94 4.96
N LEU A 154 1.75 20.66 4.63
CA LEU A 154 2.84 19.82 4.14
C LEU A 154 3.35 20.33 2.79
N TYR A 155 2.45 20.68 1.87
CA TYR A 155 2.82 21.22 0.56
C TYR A 155 3.70 22.48 0.70
N ARG A 156 3.30 23.44 1.53
CA ARG A 156 4.09 24.66 1.77
C ARG A 156 5.47 24.34 2.37
N LYS A 157 5.57 23.34 3.25
CA LYS A 157 6.85 22.87 3.81
C LYS A 157 7.73 22.16 2.77
N LEU A 158 7.15 21.34 1.89
CA LEU A 158 7.87 20.70 0.79
C LEU A 158 8.51 21.74 -0.14
N GLN A 159 7.72 22.74 -0.53
CA GLN A 159 8.18 23.85 -1.36
C GLN A 159 9.30 24.66 -0.66
N GLN A 160 9.18 24.88 0.65
CA GLN A 160 10.24 25.50 1.45
C GLN A 160 11.52 24.66 1.45
N TYR A 161 11.42 23.37 1.77
CA TYR A 161 12.56 22.46 1.83
C TYR A 161 13.28 22.38 0.49
N GLN A 162 12.53 22.31 -0.62
CA GLN A 162 13.10 22.32 -1.96
C GLN A 162 13.90 23.60 -2.24
N ARG A 163 13.32 24.78 -1.94
CA ARG A 163 14.02 26.07 -2.12
C ARG A 163 15.28 26.20 -1.27
N GLU A 164 15.28 25.60 -0.10
CA GLU A 164 16.39 25.65 0.86
C GLU A 164 17.40 24.50 0.68
N GLY A 165 17.17 23.59 -0.28
CA GLY A 165 18.05 22.43 -0.52
C GLY A 165 18.03 21.39 0.60
N GLN A 166 16.94 21.32 1.37
CA GLN A 166 16.77 20.37 2.46
C GLN A 166 16.21 19.03 1.97
N ASP A 167 16.46 17.99 2.77
CA ASP A 167 15.95 16.64 2.52
C ASP A 167 14.46 16.54 2.87
N VAL A 168 13.61 16.48 1.83
CA VAL A 168 12.15 16.37 1.95
C VAL A 168 11.68 15.07 2.60
N SER A 169 12.48 14.00 2.60
CA SER A 169 12.09 12.72 3.22
C SER A 169 11.89 12.83 4.74
N LYS A 170 12.50 13.85 5.35
CA LYS A 170 12.35 14.17 6.79
C LYS A 170 10.97 14.69 7.16
N LEU A 171 10.12 15.01 6.18
CA LEU A 171 8.74 15.47 6.38
C LEU A 171 7.72 14.32 6.43
N THR A 172 8.17 13.06 6.35
CA THR A 172 7.30 11.87 6.41
C THR A 172 6.42 11.83 7.66
N GLY A 173 5.18 11.34 7.51
CA GLY A 173 4.29 10.98 8.62
C GLY A 173 3.35 12.06 9.16
N LYS A 174 3.49 13.33 8.76
CA LYS A 174 2.57 14.41 9.18
C LYS A 174 1.81 15.00 8.01
N GLY A 175 0.48 14.86 8.02
CA GLY A 175 -0.41 15.52 7.04
C GLY A 175 -0.39 14.94 5.63
N GLY A 176 0.42 13.90 5.36
CA GLY A 176 0.54 13.28 4.04
C GLY A 176 -0.81 12.84 3.47
N TRP A 177 -1.60 12.10 4.26
CA TRP A 177 -2.92 11.63 3.85
C TRP A 177 -3.89 12.78 3.51
N ASN A 178 -3.92 13.83 4.33
CA ASN A 178 -4.80 14.98 4.11
C ASN A 178 -4.43 15.79 2.87
N LEU A 179 -3.14 15.86 2.52
CA LEU A 179 -2.70 16.49 1.28
C LEU A 179 -2.97 15.60 0.07
N ASP A 180 -2.75 14.29 0.22
CA ASP A 180 -2.77 13.34 -0.89
C ASP A 180 -4.14 13.24 -1.59
N LYS A 181 -5.25 13.36 -0.84
CA LYS A 181 -6.62 13.39 -1.41
C LYS A 181 -6.80 14.47 -2.49
N TRP A 182 -6.02 15.54 -2.48
CA TRP A 182 -6.10 16.64 -3.44
C TRP A 182 -5.47 16.35 -4.80
N LYS A 183 -4.65 15.29 -4.92
CA LYS A 183 -3.93 14.97 -6.16
C LYS A 183 -4.82 14.32 -7.23
N PHE A 184 -5.84 13.56 -6.80
CA PHE A 184 -6.63 12.65 -7.63
C PHE A 184 -7.28 13.31 -8.86
N LEU A 185 -8.08 14.36 -8.67
CA LEU A 185 -8.74 15.02 -9.80
C LEU A 185 -7.77 15.79 -10.70
N PRO A 186 -6.87 16.64 -10.17
CA PRO A 186 -5.91 17.38 -11.01
C PRO A 186 -5.03 16.48 -11.88
N MET A 187 -4.55 15.35 -11.34
CA MET A 187 -3.72 14.42 -12.13
C MET A 187 -4.52 13.78 -13.28
N LEU A 188 -5.78 13.40 -13.04
CA LEU A 188 -6.66 12.87 -14.08
C LEU A 188 -6.98 13.93 -15.14
N HIS A 189 -7.29 15.16 -14.73
CA HIS A 189 -7.52 16.26 -15.68
C HIS A 189 -6.31 16.47 -16.59
N LYS A 190 -5.11 16.54 -16.02
CA LYS A 190 -3.87 16.70 -16.82
C LYS A 190 -3.68 15.52 -17.78
N ALA A 191 -3.87 14.29 -17.31
CA ALA A 191 -3.73 13.10 -18.14
C ALA A 191 -4.74 13.08 -19.30
N PHE A 192 -6.02 13.37 -19.04
CA PHE A 192 -7.07 13.37 -20.07
C PHE A 192 -6.89 14.49 -21.11
N GLU A 193 -6.33 15.63 -20.70
CA GLU A 193 -6.03 16.75 -21.60
C GLU A 193 -4.82 16.49 -22.50
N THR A 194 -3.83 15.73 -22.03
CA THR A 194 -2.53 15.57 -22.70
C THR A 194 -2.34 14.23 -23.40
N ALA A 195 -3.13 13.21 -23.06
CA ALA A 195 -3.03 11.90 -23.69
C ALA A 195 -3.34 11.95 -25.19
N GLY A 196 -2.49 11.32 -25.99
CA GLY A 196 -2.67 11.19 -27.43
C GLY A 196 -3.92 10.37 -27.82
N PRO A 197 -4.39 10.48 -29.08
CA PRO A 197 -5.57 9.77 -29.56
C PRO A 197 -5.45 8.24 -29.54
N GLU A 198 -4.23 7.71 -29.52
CA GLU A 198 -3.90 6.29 -29.41
C GLU A 198 -4.20 5.70 -28.03
N ILE A 199 -4.19 6.52 -26.98
CA ILE A 199 -4.44 6.05 -25.62
C ILE A 199 -5.93 5.73 -25.46
N GLU A 200 -6.24 4.47 -25.21
CA GLU A 200 -7.60 3.95 -25.02
C GLU A 200 -7.93 3.71 -23.53
N TRP A 201 -6.91 3.52 -22.70
CA TRP A 201 -7.04 3.19 -21.28
C TRP A 201 -6.10 4.01 -20.40
N PHE A 202 -6.58 4.37 -19.22
CA PHE A 202 -5.81 5.08 -18.21
C PHE A 202 -5.79 4.22 -16.94
N LEU A 203 -4.61 3.75 -16.52
CA LEU A 203 -4.43 3.07 -15.24
C LEU A 203 -3.85 4.08 -14.24
N MET A 204 -4.63 4.47 -13.23
CA MET A 204 -4.10 5.19 -12.08
C MET A 204 -3.67 4.17 -11.02
N MET A 205 -2.47 4.32 -10.46
CA MET A 205 -1.92 3.48 -9.39
C MET A 205 -1.05 4.31 -8.44
N GLU A 206 -0.71 3.75 -7.28
CA GLU A 206 0.28 4.31 -6.36
C GLU A 206 1.66 3.67 -6.54
N ALA A 207 2.71 4.32 -6.02
CA ALA A 207 4.09 3.83 -6.13
C ALA A 207 4.40 2.59 -5.26
N ASP A 208 3.45 2.13 -4.44
CA ASP A 208 3.48 0.87 -3.70
C ASP A 208 2.40 -0.11 -4.19
N THR A 209 2.14 -0.06 -5.50
CA THR A 209 1.24 -0.98 -6.19
C THR A 209 2.02 -1.74 -7.27
N SER A 210 2.04 -3.07 -7.18
CA SER A 210 2.56 -3.90 -8.27
C SER A 210 1.50 -4.10 -9.34
N VAL A 211 1.92 -4.22 -10.60
CA VAL A 211 1.03 -4.45 -11.75
C VAL A 211 1.56 -5.60 -12.60
N SER A 212 0.70 -6.58 -12.86
CA SER A 212 0.90 -7.58 -13.90
C SER A 212 0.59 -6.97 -15.26
N TRP A 213 1.63 -6.63 -16.02
CA TRP A 213 1.47 -6.01 -17.33
C TRP A 213 0.79 -6.97 -18.30
N THR A 214 1.19 -8.26 -18.26
CA THR A 214 0.57 -9.30 -19.10
C THR A 214 -0.92 -9.47 -18.81
N ASN A 215 -1.33 -9.65 -17.54
CA ASN A 215 -2.74 -9.86 -17.21
C ASN A 215 -3.58 -8.61 -17.47
N LEU A 216 -3.02 -7.42 -17.23
CA LEU A 216 -3.68 -6.14 -17.53
C LEU A 216 -4.04 -6.06 -19.01
N LEU A 217 -3.08 -6.24 -19.91
CA LEU A 217 -3.31 -6.10 -21.35
C LEU A 217 -4.28 -7.14 -21.89
N GLN A 218 -4.19 -8.38 -21.40
CA GLN A 218 -5.14 -9.44 -21.74
C GLN A 218 -6.57 -9.08 -21.29
N TRP A 219 -6.73 -8.50 -20.11
CA TRP A 219 -8.04 -8.07 -19.61
C TRP A 219 -8.62 -6.93 -20.42
N LEU A 220 -7.84 -5.89 -20.69
CA LEU A 220 -8.31 -4.71 -21.43
C LEU A 220 -8.78 -5.07 -22.85
N LYS A 221 -8.16 -6.07 -23.48
CA LYS A 221 -8.54 -6.62 -24.79
C LYS A 221 -9.96 -7.22 -24.80
N THR A 222 -10.53 -7.58 -23.64
CA THR A 222 -11.89 -8.13 -23.57
C THR A 222 -12.98 -7.06 -23.52
N MET A 223 -12.62 -5.77 -23.53
CA MET A 223 -13.54 -4.65 -23.34
C MET A 223 -13.48 -3.64 -24.48
N ASP A 224 -14.56 -2.88 -24.67
CA ASP A 224 -14.65 -1.81 -25.67
C ASP A 224 -14.33 -0.45 -25.02
N PRO A 225 -13.18 0.19 -25.30
CA PRO A 225 -12.79 1.45 -24.69
C PRO A 225 -13.70 2.64 -25.06
N LYS A 226 -14.61 2.46 -26.03
CA LYS A 226 -15.64 3.45 -26.40
C LYS A 226 -16.85 3.43 -25.45
N LYS A 227 -16.92 2.47 -24.54
CA LYS A 227 -17.91 2.44 -23.45
C LYS A 227 -17.33 3.07 -22.19
N GLY A 228 -18.18 3.75 -21.42
CA GLY A 228 -17.77 4.40 -20.18
C GLY A 228 -17.44 3.39 -19.09
N TYR A 229 -16.16 3.08 -18.92
CA TYR A 229 -15.64 2.27 -17.82
C TYR A 229 -14.93 3.11 -16.77
N TYR A 230 -15.23 2.80 -15.51
CA TYR A 230 -14.48 3.14 -14.30
C TYR A 230 -14.38 1.85 -13.48
N LEU A 231 -13.21 1.20 -13.53
CA LEU A 231 -12.98 -0.13 -12.96
C LEU A 231 -12.08 -0.02 -11.73
N GLY A 232 -12.41 -0.71 -10.65
CA GLY A 232 -11.58 -0.72 -9.44
C GLY A 232 -12.07 -1.69 -8.37
N ALA A 233 -11.25 -1.89 -7.34
CA ALA A 233 -11.63 -2.66 -6.15
C ALA A 233 -12.68 -1.87 -5.34
N GLN A 234 -13.89 -2.40 -5.22
CA GLN A 234 -15.02 -1.65 -4.68
C GLN A 234 -14.91 -1.37 -3.18
N ASN A 235 -15.14 -0.12 -2.81
CA ASN A 235 -15.36 0.39 -1.46
C ASN A 235 -16.63 1.24 -1.41
N VAL A 236 -17.17 1.45 -0.20
CA VAL A 236 -18.42 2.19 0.01
C VAL A 236 -18.22 3.25 1.08
N LEU A 237 -18.62 4.49 0.78
CA LEU A 237 -18.69 5.59 1.75
C LEU A 237 -20.03 6.31 1.58
N GLY A 238 -20.88 6.21 2.60
CA GLY A 238 -22.25 6.71 2.51
C GLY A 238 -23.01 6.03 1.36
N ASN A 239 -23.41 6.81 0.36
CA ASN A 239 -24.10 6.32 -0.84
C ASN A 239 -23.20 6.17 -2.06
N THR A 240 -21.90 6.46 -1.93
CA THR A 240 -20.94 6.37 -3.04
C THR A 240 -20.27 5.00 -3.03
N LEU A 241 -20.42 4.26 -4.13
CA LEU A 241 -19.59 3.10 -4.47
C LEU A 241 -18.41 3.60 -5.31
N PHE A 242 -17.18 3.36 -4.85
CA PHE A 242 -15.97 3.86 -5.48
C PHE A 242 -14.88 2.80 -5.54
N GLY A 243 -13.94 2.94 -6.48
CA GLY A 243 -12.76 2.11 -6.59
C GLY A 243 -11.66 2.63 -5.67
N HIS A 244 -11.10 1.76 -4.83
CA HIS A 244 -9.99 2.11 -3.94
C HIS A 244 -8.79 2.62 -4.74
N GLY A 245 -8.36 3.85 -4.46
CA GLY A 245 -7.33 4.54 -5.25
C GLY A 245 -5.97 3.82 -5.27
N GLY A 246 -5.54 3.31 -4.12
CA GLY A 246 -4.24 2.63 -3.98
C GLY A 246 -4.17 1.29 -4.71
N SER A 247 -5.26 0.51 -4.68
CA SER A 247 -5.38 -0.75 -5.44
C SER A 247 -5.22 -0.57 -6.96
N GLY A 248 -5.42 0.66 -7.42
CA GLY A 248 -5.45 1.04 -8.80
C GLY A 248 -6.87 1.15 -9.34
N VAL A 249 -7.07 2.06 -10.29
CA VAL A 249 -8.32 2.19 -11.03
C VAL A 249 -8.05 2.37 -12.51
N ILE A 250 -8.91 1.76 -13.33
CA ILE A 250 -8.81 1.85 -14.78
C ILE A 250 -9.98 2.67 -15.32
N ILE A 251 -9.66 3.61 -16.20
CA ILE A 251 -10.61 4.53 -16.81
C ILE A 251 -10.51 4.37 -18.32
N SER A 252 -11.64 4.18 -18.99
CA SER A 252 -11.69 4.13 -20.47
C SER A 252 -11.52 5.53 -21.08
N ARG A 253 -11.07 5.57 -22.34
CA ARG A 253 -11.09 6.78 -23.18
C ARG A 253 -12.46 7.45 -23.18
N ARG A 254 -13.56 6.70 -23.30
CA ARG A 254 -14.91 7.30 -23.30
C ARG A 254 -15.19 8.07 -22.01
N THR A 255 -14.85 7.50 -20.86
CA THR A 255 -15.02 8.17 -19.56
C THR A 255 -14.15 9.43 -19.46
N ALA A 256 -12.89 9.36 -19.91
CA ALA A 256 -11.99 10.50 -19.94
C ALA A 256 -12.53 11.66 -20.80
N ASP A 257 -13.07 11.34 -21.99
CA ASP A 257 -13.63 12.34 -22.88
C ASP A 257 -14.92 12.96 -22.34
N LEU A 258 -15.82 12.15 -21.76
CA LEU A 258 -17.03 12.64 -21.08
C LEU A 258 -16.69 13.64 -19.96
N MET A 259 -15.71 13.31 -19.12
CA MET A 259 -15.24 14.20 -18.06
C MET A 259 -14.66 15.50 -18.61
N LYS A 260 -13.85 15.42 -19.67
CA LYS A 260 -13.24 16.57 -20.32
C LYS A 260 -14.30 17.49 -20.96
N GLU A 261 -15.29 16.91 -21.63
CA GLU A 261 -16.44 17.62 -22.20
C GLU A 261 -17.27 18.32 -21.12
N HIS A 262 -17.60 17.62 -20.03
CA HIS A 262 -18.36 18.17 -18.90
C HIS A 262 -17.62 19.33 -18.23
N ARG A 263 -16.33 19.15 -17.92
CA ARG A 263 -15.48 20.19 -17.34
C ARG A 263 -15.35 21.41 -18.26
N ASN A 264 -15.19 21.21 -19.57
CA ASN A 264 -15.10 22.32 -20.53
C ASN A 264 -16.44 23.06 -20.68
N SER A 265 -17.56 22.34 -20.75
CA SER A 265 -18.89 22.94 -20.92
C SER A 265 -19.37 23.71 -19.69
N THR A 266 -18.95 23.29 -18.49
CA THR A 266 -19.20 23.99 -17.22
C THR A 266 -18.33 25.25 -17.06
N GLY A 267 -17.18 25.29 -17.74
CA GLY A 267 -16.10 26.22 -17.46
C GLY A 267 -15.14 25.62 -16.43
N LYS A 268 -13.85 25.52 -16.79
CA LYS A 268 -12.83 24.79 -16.01
C LYS A 268 -12.73 25.31 -14.58
N GLU A 269 -12.71 26.62 -14.40
CA GLU A 269 -12.57 27.28 -13.11
C GLU A 269 -13.76 27.01 -12.20
N VAL A 270 -14.98 27.02 -12.76
CA VAL A 270 -16.22 26.74 -12.01
C VAL A 270 -16.28 25.27 -11.60
N TYR A 271 -15.92 24.39 -12.53
CA TYR A 271 -15.87 22.94 -12.31
C TYR A 271 -14.84 22.60 -11.22
N ASP A 272 -13.62 23.10 -11.35
CA ASP A 272 -12.52 22.80 -10.42
C ASP A 272 -12.83 23.36 -9.02
N ALA A 273 -13.31 24.61 -8.91
CA ALA A 273 -13.65 25.21 -7.62
C ALA A 273 -14.72 24.40 -6.84
N LYS A 274 -15.70 23.83 -7.55
CA LYS A 274 -16.71 22.93 -6.94
C LYS A 274 -16.06 21.70 -6.33
N TRP A 275 -15.17 21.04 -7.06
CA TRP A 275 -14.52 19.81 -6.60
C TRP A 275 -13.44 20.05 -5.57
N GLU A 276 -12.72 21.18 -5.64
CA GLU A 276 -11.82 21.63 -4.59
C GLU A 276 -12.56 21.85 -3.27
N LEU A 277 -13.70 22.55 -3.31
CA LEU A 277 -14.56 22.70 -2.13
C LEU A 277 -15.00 21.35 -1.59
N SER A 278 -15.44 20.43 -2.46
CA SER A 278 -15.83 19.08 -2.03
C SER A 278 -14.66 18.32 -1.39
N THR A 279 -13.46 18.41 -1.98
CA THR A 279 -12.25 17.75 -1.47
C THR A 279 -11.84 18.30 -0.11
N SER A 280 -11.98 19.61 0.12
CA SER A 280 -11.68 20.24 1.41
C SER A 280 -12.55 19.73 2.55
N GLN A 281 -13.78 19.29 2.26
CA GLN A 281 -14.78 18.88 3.24
C GLN A 281 -14.86 17.35 3.45
N ASN A 282 -14.13 16.57 2.65
CA ASN A 282 -14.21 15.10 2.66
C ASN A 282 -12.84 14.46 2.91
N CYS A 283 -12.85 13.19 3.31
CA CYS A 283 -11.64 12.44 3.68
C CYS A 283 -10.81 11.96 2.48
N CYS A 284 -11.46 11.68 1.35
CA CYS A 284 -11.01 10.61 0.46
C CYS A 284 -11.08 11.06 -1.00
N GLY A 285 -9.92 11.16 -1.67
CA GLY A 285 -9.81 11.67 -3.05
C GLY A 285 -10.29 10.67 -4.11
N ASP A 286 -10.21 9.38 -3.82
CA ASP A 286 -10.73 8.30 -4.65
C ASP A 286 -12.27 8.27 -4.68
N GLU A 287 -12.92 8.57 -3.55
CA GLU A 287 -14.37 8.77 -3.50
C GLU A 287 -14.81 10.03 -4.29
N ILE A 288 -14.00 11.10 -4.24
CA ILE A 288 -14.26 12.35 -4.97
C ILE A 288 -14.27 12.10 -6.49
N ILE A 289 -13.31 11.35 -7.04
CA ILE A 289 -13.31 11.04 -8.48
C ILE A 289 -14.51 10.17 -8.88
N ALA A 290 -14.96 9.27 -8.00
CA ALA A 290 -16.15 8.45 -8.26
C ALA A 290 -17.40 9.32 -8.34
N ARG A 291 -17.58 10.28 -7.43
CA ARG A 291 -18.66 11.28 -7.53
C ARG A 291 -18.58 12.11 -8.80
N ALA A 292 -17.37 12.49 -9.22
CA ALA A 292 -17.19 13.24 -10.45
C ALA A 292 -17.57 12.43 -11.71
N PHE A 293 -17.20 11.15 -11.77
CA PHE A 293 -17.64 10.25 -12.84
C PHE A 293 -19.17 10.03 -12.86
N MET A 294 -19.82 10.01 -11.70
CA MET A 294 -21.28 9.91 -11.64
C MET A 294 -22.00 11.12 -12.26
N GLU A 295 -21.39 12.31 -12.31
CA GLU A 295 -21.99 13.48 -12.98
C GLU A 295 -22.04 13.35 -14.50
N VAL A 296 -21.27 12.41 -15.05
CA VAL A 296 -21.27 12.06 -16.48
C VAL A 296 -21.82 10.66 -16.72
N ASP A 297 -22.68 10.18 -15.81
CA ASP A 297 -23.37 8.89 -15.85
C ASP A 297 -22.45 7.65 -15.89
N VAL A 298 -21.21 7.77 -15.40
CA VAL A 298 -20.28 6.64 -15.27
C VAL A 298 -20.20 6.21 -13.80
N LYS A 299 -20.66 4.98 -13.52
CA LYS A 299 -20.60 4.35 -12.20
C LYS A 299 -19.40 3.41 -12.11
N LEU A 300 -18.99 3.09 -10.88
CA LEU A 300 -18.00 2.02 -10.66
C LEU A 300 -18.50 0.71 -11.27
N THR A 301 -17.66 0.11 -12.11
CA THR A 301 -17.74 -1.29 -12.50
C THR A 301 -16.82 -2.08 -11.56
N PRO A 302 -17.36 -2.88 -10.63
CA PRO A 302 -16.56 -3.64 -9.67
C PRO A 302 -15.54 -4.53 -10.40
N ALA A 303 -14.29 -4.45 -9.98
CA ALA A 303 -13.18 -5.18 -10.58
C ALA A 303 -12.43 -6.09 -9.60
N TRP A 304 -12.86 -6.17 -8.35
CA TRP A 304 -12.31 -7.14 -7.41
C TRP A 304 -12.67 -8.58 -7.85
N PRO A 305 -11.75 -9.56 -7.79
CA PRO A 305 -10.41 -9.47 -7.22
C PRO A 305 -9.31 -9.15 -8.23
N LEU A 306 -9.59 -8.88 -9.51
CA LEU A 306 -8.56 -8.61 -10.51
C LEU A 306 -7.71 -7.41 -10.08
N ILE A 307 -8.38 -6.35 -9.65
CA ILE A 307 -7.81 -5.23 -8.93
C ILE A 307 -7.88 -5.54 -7.42
N GLN A 308 -6.74 -5.52 -6.74
CA GLN A 308 -6.60 -6.00 -5.37
C GLN A 308 -5.90 -4.99 -4.46
N GLY A 309 -6.45 -4.81 -3.26
CA GLY A 309 -5.92 -3.92 -2.21
C GLY A 309 -4.99 -4.59 -1.21
N GLU A 310 -5.07 -5.92 -1.12
CA GLU A 310 -4.20 -6.71 -0.25
C GLU A 310 -2.82 -6.98 -0.90
N THR A 311 -1.91 -7.51 -0.08
CA THR A 311 -0.65 -8.14 -0.51
C THR A 311 -0.84 -9.65 -0.60
N VAL A 312 0.11 -10.38 -1.21
CA VAL A 312 0.14 -11.86 -1.15
C VAL A 312 0.13 -12.38 0.30
N SER A 313 0.78 -11.62 1.18
CA SER A 313 0.92 -11.96 2.60
C SER A 313 -0.40 -11.79 3.35
N THR A 314 -1.17 -10.74 3.05
CA THR A 314 -2.37 -10.38 3.82
C THR A 314 -3.67 -10.93 3.24
N LEU A 315 -3.66 -11.32 1.97
CA LEU A 315 -4.84 -11.87 1.27
C LEU A 315 -5.42 -13.09 1.99
N ASP A 316 -6.74 -13.08 2.11
CA ASP A 316 -7.55 -14.25 2.43
C ASP A 316 -7.81 -15.08 1.16
N TRP A 317 -7.10 -16.20 1.05
CA TRP A 317 -7.19 -17.05 -0.12
C TRP A 317 -8.51 -17.80 -0.11
N THR A 318 -9.40 -17.43 -1.03
CA THR A 318 -10.73 -18.02 -1.18
C THR A 318 -11.03 -18.40 -2.63
N LYS A 319 -12.18 -19.05 -2.83
CA LYS A 319 -12.67 -19.48 -4.15
C LYS A 319 -12.99 -18.32 -5.10
N GLU A 320 -13.26 -17.14 -4.55
CA GLU A 320 -13.54 -15.92 -5.30
C GLU A 320 -12.28 -15.42 -6.03
N HIS A 321 -11.11 -15.64 -5.44
CA HIS A 321 -9.80 -15.29 -6.00
C HIS A 321 -9.30 -16.34 -6.98
N TRP A 322 -9.36 -17.61 -6.58
CA TRP A 322 -8.52 -18.71 -7.08
C TRP A 322 -8.35 -18.79 -8.61
N CYS A 323 -9.45 -18.67 -9.36
CA CYS A 323 -9.48 -18.80 -10.81
C CYS A 323 -9.59 -17.45 -11.56
N SER A 324 -9.36 -16.34 -10.86
CA SER A 324 -9.33 -15.00 -11.44
C SER A 324 -7.88 -14.61 -11.77
N PRO A 325 -7.63 -13.82 -12.83
CA PRO A 325 -6.33 -13.20 -13.06
C PRO A 325 -5.98 -12.22 -11.94
N SER A 326 -4.72 -12.19 -11.53
CA SER A 326 -4.21 -11.21 -10.57
C SER A 326 -3.55 -10.06 -11.33
N ILE A 327 -4.11 -8.85 -11.25
CA ILE A 327 -3.61 -7.68 -11.99
C ILE A 327 -2.83 -6.76 -11.10
N THR A 328 -3.36 -6.38 -9.94
CA THR A 328 -2.66 -5.50 -8.99
C THR A 328 -2.46 -6.16 -7.64
N TRP A 329 -1.49 -5.65 -6.88
CA TRP A 329 -1.35 -5.85 -5.44
C TRP A 329 -0.88 -4.54 -4.83
N HIS A 330 -1.47 -4.13 -3.70
CA HIS A 330 -1.20 -2.83 -3.09
C HIS A 330 -0.61 -2.97 -1.69
N HIS A 331 -0.04 -1.88 -1.17
CA HIS A 331 0.78 -1.85 0.03
C HIS A 331 2.01 -2.76 -0.05
N VAL A 332 2.50 -2.98 -1.27
CA VAL A 332 3.68 -3.81 -1.52
C VAL A 332 4.94 -3.00 -1.39
N ASP A 333 5.98 -3.60 -0.83
CA ASP A 333 7.29 -2.98 -0.76
C ASP A 333 8.05 -3.09 -2.10
N PRO A 334 9.17 -2.35 -2.27
CA PRO A 334 9.99 -2.43 -3.47
C PRO A 334 10.52 -3.84 -3.81
N ILE A 335 10.70 -4.72 -2.82
CA ILE A 335 11.17 -6.09 -3.02
C ILE A 335 10.01 -6.94 -3.59
N GLU A 336 8.80 -6.76 -3.08
CA GLU A 336 7.61 -7.42 -3.57
C GLU A 336 7.28 -7.00 -5.02
N ILE A 337 7.44 -5.72 -5.37
CA ILE A 337 7.29 -5.25 -6.77
C ILE A 337 8.27 -5.97 -7.69
N ASP A 338 9.56 -6.02 -7.34
CA ASP A 338 10.59 -6.72 -8.12
C ASP A 338 10.29 -8.22 -8.24
N THR A 339 9.91 -8.87 -7.15
CA THR A 339 9.63 -10.31 -7.16
C THR A 339 8.40 -10.64 -8.00
N MET A 340 7.35 -9.81 -7.96
CA MET A 340 6.19 -9.93 -8.85
C MET A 340 6.55 -9.69 -10.32
N PHE A 341 7.45 -8.75 -10.59
CA PHE A 341 7.97 -8.51 -11.93
C PHE A 341 8.78 -9.71 -12.46
N GLN A 342 9.61 -10.33 -11.63
CA GLN A 342 10.35 -11.53 -12.01
C GLN A 342 9.42 -12.71 -12.27
N PHE A 343 8.40 -12.90 -11.42
CA PHE A 343 7.38 -13.94 -11.62
C PHE A 343 6.64 -13.76 -12.94
N GLN A 344 6.14 -12.57 -13.25
CA GLN A 344 5.43 -12.34 -14.53
C GLN A 344 6.36 -12.57 -15.73
N SER A 345 7.63 -12.17 -15.63
CA SER A 345 8.60 -12.34 -16.71
C SER A 345 8.83 -13.82 -16.99
N GLN A 346 9.07 -14.62 -15.94
CA GLN A 346 9.20 -16.08 -16.05
C GLN A 346 7.93 -16.74 -16.58
N TRP A 347 6.75 -16.24 -16.19
CA TRP A 347 5.48 -16.75 -16.67
C TRP A 347 5.33 -16.55 -18.18
N VAL A 348 5.59 -15.32 -18.65
CA VAL A 348 5.54 -14.97 -20.08
C VAL A 348 6.57 -15.77 -20.88
N ASP A 349 7.80 -15.92 -20.38
CA ASP A 349 8.83 -16.73 -21.04
C ASP A 349 8.37 -18.20 -21.24
N ALA A 350 7.60 -18.74 -20.30
CA ALA A 350 7.13 -20.12 -20.33
C ALA A 350 5.81 -20.32 -21.12
N HIS A 351 4.90 -19.35 -21.09
CA HIS A 351 3.52 -19.52 -21.58
C HIS A 351 3.11 -18.53 -22.68
N GLY A 352 3.94 -17.54 -22.98
CA GLY A 352 3.65 -16.43 -23.88
C GLY A 352 2.70 -15.37 -23.28
N TRP A 353 2.38 -14.36 -24.08
CA TRP A 353 1.55 -13.21 -23.69
C TRP A 353 0.04 -13.46 -23.71
N ASP A 354 -0.41 -14.54 -24.36
CA ASP A 354 -1.83 -14.86 -24.52
C ASP A 354 -2.38 -15.75 -23.38
N THR A 355 -1.54 -16.15 -22.43
CA THR A 355 -1.93 -16.99 -21.29
C THR A 355 -1.80 -16.20 -19.99
N PRO A 356 -2.90 -15.93 -19.26
CA PRO A 356 -2.82 -15.23 -17.99
C PRO A 356 -2.35 -16.16 -16.88
N PHE A 357 -1.66 -15.61 -15.88
CA PHE A 357 -1.54 -16.30 -14.60
C PHE A 357 -2.70 -15.91 -13.69
N LEU A 358 -3.15 -16.86 -12.87
CA LEU A 358 -4.27 -16.70 -11.95
C LEU A 358 -3.77 -16.60 -10.51
N TYR A 359 -4.66 -16.27 -9.58
CA TYR A 359 -4.36 -16.28 -8.15
C TYR A 359 -3.78 -17.63 -7.68
N ARG A 360 -4.28 -18.77 -8.18
CA ARG A 360 -3.70 -20.09 -7.85
C ARG A 360 -2.21 -20.20 -8.20
N ASP A 361 -1.77 -19.56 -9.28
CA ASP A 361 -0.38 -19.64 -9.74
C ASP A 361 0.52 -18.76 -8.84
N VAL A 362 0.00 -17.60 -8.41
CA VAL A 362 0.62 -16.77 -7.38
C VAL A 362 0.70 -17.53 -6.05
N PHE A 363 -0.38 -18.20 -5.63
CA PHE A 363 -0.39 -19.02 -4.41
C PHE A 363 0.68 -20.11 -4.48
N GLU A 364 0.75 -20.84 -5.60
CA GLU A 364 1.71 -21.92 -5.77
C GLU A 364 3.14 -21.41 -5.69
N HIS A 365 3.44 -20.28 -6.36
CA HIS A 365 4.78 -19.72 -6.40
C HIS A 365 5.21 -19.12 -5.05
N PHE A 366 4.33 -18.35 -4.40
CA PHE A 366 4.71 -17.51 -3.27
C PHE A 366 4.28 -18.04 -1.90
N VAL A 367 3.27 -18.91 -1.82
CA VAL A 367 2.65 -19.28 -0.55
C VAL A 367 2.78 -20.78 -0.26
N SER A 368 2.52 -21.63 -1.25
CA SER A 368 2.36 -23.10 -1.11
C SER A 368 3.49 -23.74 -0.30
N ARG A 369 4.76 -23.52 -0.68
CA ARG A 369 5.90 -24.12 0.04
C ARG A 369 6.00 -23.67 1.49
N HIS A 370 5.58 -22.44 1.79
CA HIS A 370 5.76 -21.83 3.10
C HIS A 370 4.65 -22.18 4.09
N THR A 371 3.52 -22.70 3.62
CA THR A 371 2.40 -23.15 4.46
C THR A 371 2.44 -24.65 4.75
N THR A 372 3.44 -25.38 4.25
CA THR A 372 3.63 -26.83 4.51
C THR A 372 4.19 -27.15 5.90
N VAL A 373 4.70 -26.15 6.61
CA VAL A 373 5.35 -26.32 7.93
C VAL A 373 4.85 -25.27 8.90
N ASN A 374 4.89 -25.60 10.21
CA ASN A 374 4.70 -24.60 11.25
C ASN A 374 5.88 -23.62 11.24
N ARG A 375 5.61 -22.35 11.55
CA ARG A 375 6.61 -21.27 11.56
C ARG A 375 6.64 -20.60 12.91
N THR A 376 7.84 -20.34 13.41
CA THR A 376 8.09 -19.54 14.62
C THR A 376 8.36 -18.10 14.25
N SER A 377 8.03 -17.18 15.16
CA SER A 377 8.12 -15.74 14.94
C SER A 377 7.41 -15.29 13.66
N TRP A 378 6.18 -15.78 13.51
CA TRP A 378 5.39 -15.62 12.31
C TRP A 378 3.94 -15.36 12.67
N ASN A 379 3.39 -14.24 12.20
CA ASN A 379 2.00 -13.88 12.40
C ASN A 379 1.24 -14.14 11.09
N ASN A 380 0.50 -15.25 11.02
CA ASN A 380 -0.36 -15.61 9.88
C ASN A 380 -1.74 -14.91 9.88
N LEU A 381 -1.94 -13.89 10.72
CA LEU A 381 -3.17 -13.08 10.80
C LEU A 381 -4.43 -13.85 11.23
N SER A 382 -4.27 -15.00 11.90
CA SER A 382 -5.43 -15.74 12.45
C SER A 382 -6.13 -14.89 13.52
N GLN A 383 -7.42 -14.63 13.35
CA GLN A 383 -8.16 -13.78 14.30
C GLN A 383 -9.67 -14.06 14.39
N ASP A 384 -10.19 -15.05 13.66
CA ASP A 384 -11.62 -15.36 13.59
C ASP A 384 -12.18 -15.89 14.91
N ARG A 385 -11.37 -16.66 15.65
CA ARG A 385 -11.66 -17.10 17.02
C ARG A 385 -10.46 -16.83 17.91
N LYS A 386 -10.61 -15.96 18.90
CA LYS A 386 -9.54 -15.58 19.84
C LYS A 386 -9.74 -16.28 21.18
N LEU A 387 -8.92 -17.28 21.48
CA LEU A 387 -8.91 -17.98 22.76
C LEU A 387 -7.82 -17.36 23.62
N ILE A 388 -8.21 -16.76 24.75
CA ILE A 388 -7.30 -16.00 25.62
C ILE A 388 -7.42 -16.50 27.04
N SER A 389 -6.28 -16.76 27.69
CA SER A 389 -6.24 -17.19 29.08
C SER A 389 -6.87 -16.17 30.03
N ALA A 390 -7.45 -16.64 31.14
CA ALA A 390 -8.07 -15.78 32.15
C ALA A 390 -7.16 -14.64 32.66
N SER A 391 -5.84 -14.85 32.70
CA SER A 391 -4.87 -13.83 33.15
C SER A 391 -4.58 -12.72 32.14
N LEU A 392 -4.91 -12.94 30.86
CA LEU A 392 -4.62 -12.01 29.76
C LEU A 392 -5.89 -11.44 29.11
N ALA A 393 -7.07 -11.93 29.50
CA ALA A 393 -8.35 -11.50 28.96
C ALA A 393 -8.67 -10.06 29.39
N GLY A 394 -9.01 -9.22 28.42
CA GLY A 394 -9.57 -7.89 28.63
C GLY A 394 -11.10 -7.90 28.72
N PRO A 395 -11.73 -6.74 28.97
CA PRO A 395 -13.18 -6.64 29.16
C PRO A 395 -14.03 -7.14 27.98
N ASP A 396 -13.49 -7.02 26.76
CA ASP A 396 -14.19 -7.38 25.52
C ASP A 396 -13.94 -8.84 25.08
N ASN A 397 -13.26 -9.64 25.90
CA ASN A 397 -12.97 -11.03 25.57
C ASN A 397 -14.01 -11.98 26.18
N GLU A 398 -14.27 -13.09 25.46
CA GLU A 398 -15.09 -14.18 25.96
C GLU A 398 -14.51 -14.72 27.28
N ASP A 399 -15.36 -15.05 28.25
CA ASP A 399 -14.91 -15.59 29.53
C ASP A 399 -14.19 -16.91 29.31
N PHE A 400 -12.94 -16.98 29.78
CA PHE A 400 -12.11 -18.18 29.63
C PHE A 400 -12.79 -19.43 30.21
N TYR A 401 -13.54 -19.28 31.31
CA TYR A 401 -14.20 -20.42 31.97
C TYR A 401 -15.50 -20.86 31.28
N SER A 402 -16.03 -20.08 30.34
CA SER A 402 -17.15 -20.49 29.49
C SER A 402 -16.71 -21.22 28.22
N LEU A 403 -15.41 -21.21 27.89
CA LEU A 403 -14.87 -21.92 26.73
C LEU A 403 -14.96 -23.44 26.89
N GLU A 404 -15.02 -24.15 25.77
CA GLU A 404 -14.99 -25.62 25.75
C GLU A 404 -13.68 -26.16 26.35
N PRO A 405 -13.66 -27.36 26.97
CA PRO A 405 -12.46 -27.89 27.62
C PRO A 405 -11.22 -27.97 26.71
N TYR A 406 -11.40 -28.21 25.41
CA TYR A 406 -10.29 -28.22 24.44
C TYR A 406 -9.82 -26.80 24.09
N GLU A 407 -10.72 -25.82 24.05
CA GLU A 407 -10.39 -24.40 23.83
C GLU A 407 -9.63 -23.82 25.03
N GLN A 408 -10.00 -24.22 26.25
CA GLN A 408 -9.24 -23.86 27.46
C GLN A 408 -7.81 -24.42 27.45
N ARG A 409 -7.60 -25.61 26.86
CA ARG A 409 -6.26 -26.20 26.68
C ARG A 409 -5.47 -25.50 25.57
N ALA A 410 -6.15 -24.96 24.56
CA ALA A 410 -5.52 -24.35 23.38
C ALA A 410 -4.51 -23.22 23.73
N VAL A 411 -4.74 -22.51 24.83
CA VAL A 411 -3.85 -21.41 25.27
C VAL A 411 -2.57 -21.88 25.99
N LYS A 412 -2.37 -23.20 26.16
CA LYS A 412 -1.26 -23.78 26.93
C LYS A 412 -0.03 -24.11 26.08
N SER A 413 -0.21 -24.48 24.82
CA SER A 413 0.89 -24.80 23.90
C SER A 413 0.47 -24.64 22.44
N ALA A 414 1.45 -24.54 21.55
CA ALA A 414 1.22 -24.53 20.10
C ALA A 414 0.48 -25.80 19.64
N ASP A 415 0.87 -26.97 20.15
CA ASP A 415 0.22 -28.24 19.81
C ASP A 415 -1.25 -28.28 20.25
N ALA A 416 -1.57 -27.77 21.44
CA ALA A 416 -2.95 -27.68 21.91
C ALA A 416 -3.78 -26.69 21.08
N CYS A 417 -3.15 -25.60 20.61
CA CYS A 417 -3.79 -24.66 19.70
C CYS A 417 -4.09 -25.28 18.33
N ALA A 418 -3.13 -26.05 17.79
CA ALA A 418 -3.30 -26.82 16.57
C ALA A 418 -4.42 -27.87 16.71
N GLU A 419 -4.45 -28.61 17.82
CA GLU A 419 -5.49 -29.58 18.14
C GLU A 419 -6.87 -28.92 18.21
N ALA A 420 -6.97 -27.74 18.83
CA ALA A 420 -8.22 -26.99 18.88
C ALA A 420 -8.73 -26.61 17.49
N CYS A 421 -7.84 -26.25 16.56
CA CYS A 421 -8.20 -26.01 15.15
C CYS A 421 -8.74 -27.28 14.47
N LEU A 422 -8.09 -28.43 14.70
CA LEU A 422 -8.51 -29.72 14.13
C LEU A 422 -9.88 -30.18 14.66
N LEU A 423 -10.20 -29.88 15.92
CA LEU A 423 -11.49 -30.19 16.54
C LEU A 423 -12.64 -29.30 16.05
N LYS A 424 -12.33 -28.13 15.47
CA LYS A 424 -13.35 -27.30 14.81
C LYS A 424 -13.76 -27.91 13.47
N PRO A 425 -15.02 -27.68 13.01
CA PRO A 425 -15.43 -28.01 11.65
C PRO A 425 -14.48 -27.45 10.59
N GLU A 426 -14.34 -28.13 9.46
CA GLU A 426 -13.39 -27.74 8.40
C GLU A 426 -13.57 -26.31 7.90
N ARG A 427 -14.82 -25.82 7.84
CA ARG A 427 -15.16 -24.45 7.42
C ARG A 427 -14.87 -23.38 8.48
N GLU A 428 -14.56 -23.79 9.70
CA GLU A 428 -14.35 -22.88 10.83
C GLU A 428 -12.87 -22.70 11.20
N CYS A 429 -11.99 -23.59 10.72
CA CYS A 429 -10.55 -23.42 10.93
C CYS A 429 -9.72 -24.05 9.82
N VAL A 430 -8.76 -23.33 9.27
CA VAL A 430 -7.72 -23.85 8.36
C VAL A 430 -6.33 -23.51 8.85
N GLN A 431 -6.21 -22.53 9.74
CA GLN A 431 -4.95 -22.07 10.28
C GLN A 431 -5.10 -21.63 11.74
N TRP A 432 -3.96 -21.58 12.43
CA TRP A 432 -3.89 -21.17 13.83
C TRP A 432 -2.60 -20.40 14.08
N MET A 433 -2.59 -19.60 15.15
CA MET A 433 -1.38 -19.04 15.71
C MET A 433 -1.43 -18.98 17.22
N PHE A 434 -0.28 -19.19 17.84
CA PHE A 434 -0.12 -19.37 19.27
C PHE A 434 1.00 -18.48 19.81
N THR A 435 0.75 -17.89 20.97
CA THR A 435 1.77 -17.36 21.88
C THR A 435 1.33 -17.69 23.32
N PRO A 436 2.21 -17.79 24.33
CA PRO A 436 1.81 -18.23 25.67
C PRO A 436 0.59 -17.47 26.22
N GLY A 437 -0.50 -18.21 26.49
CA GLY A 437 -1.75 -17.66 26.98
C GLY A 437 -2.73 -17.13 25.92
N ARG A 438 -2.40 -17.24 24.62
CA ARG A 438 -3.26 -16.87 23.48
C ARG A 438 -3.18 -17.90 22.35
N CYS A 439 -4.35 -18.34 21.87
CA CYS A 439 -4.47 -19.18 20.68
C CYS A 439 -5.54 -18.59 19.77
N TYR A 440 -5.16 -18.14 18.57
CA TYR A 440 -6.09 -17.58 17.61
C TYR A 440 -6.25 -18.52 16.43
N LEU A 441 -7.50 -18.78 16.04
CA LEU A 441 -7.85 -19.64 14.91
C LEU A 441 -8.33 -18.78 13.74
N GLY A 442 -8.07 -19.24 12.52
CA GLY A 442 -8.45 -18.57 11.28
C GLY A 442 -9.19 -19.51 10.33
N ARG A 443 -10.27 -19.01 9.73
CA ARG A 443 -11.12 -19.79 8.79
C ARG A 443 -10.59 -19.79 7.36
N ASP A 444 -9.86 -18.74 6.98
CA ASP A 444 -9.27 -18.57 5.65
C ASP A 444 -7.77 -18.75 5.71
N ILE A 445 -7.18 -19.19 4.60
CA ILE A 445 -5.73 -19.30 4.46
C ILE A 445 -5.20 -17.87 4.26
N ARG A 446 -4.26 -17.45 5.12
CA ARG A 446 -3.48 -16.23 5.03
C ARG A 446 -2.03 -16.58 5.28
N PHE A 447 -1.12 -15.98 4.52
CA PHE A 447 0.30 -16.28 4.69
C PHE A 447 0.86 -15.52 5.88
N GLY A 448 0.61 -14.22 5.96
CA GLY A 448 1.11 -13.31 6.99
C GLY A 448 2.56 -12.92 6.82
N LYS A 449 3.20 -12.48 7.90
CA LYS A 449 4.57 -11.96 7.88
C LYS A 449 5.35 -12.34 9.13
N SER A 450 6.67 -12.17 9.06
CA SER A 450 7.55 -12.36 10.22
C SER A 450 7.25 -11.30 11.28
N ASP A 451 7.27 -11.72 12.53
CA ASP A 451 7.17 -10.86 13.71
C ASP A 451 8.48 -10.79 14.51
N GLU A 452 9.60 -11.24 13.95
CA GLU A 452 10.89 -11.38 14.64
C GLU A 452 11.41 -10.07 15.23
N VAL A 453 11.04 -8.93 14.65
CA VAL A 453 11.40 -7.58 15.12
C VAL A 453 10.33 -6.93 16.01
N LEU A 454 9.24 -7.64 16.30
CA LEU A 454 8.13 -7.17 17.12
C LEU A 454 8.26 -7.68 18.57
N GLY A 455 7.54 -7.05 19.51
CA GLY A 455 7.58 -7.45 20.92
C GLY A 455 6.75 -8.69 21.27
N GLU A 456 5.87 -9.14 20.37
CA GLU A 456 5.06 -10.34 20.54
C GLU A 456 5.37 -11.31 19.38
N HIS A 457 5.73 -12.55 19.74
CA HIS A 457 6.11 -13.58 18.77
C HIS A 457 5.09 -14.71 18.75
N TRP A 458 4.70 -15.09 17.54
CA TRP A 458 3.70 -16.11 17.27
C TRP A 458 4.34 -17.36 16.67
N THR A 459 3.83 -18.52 17.05
CA THR A 459 4.00 -19.75 16.31
C THR A 459 2.75 -20.00 15.49
N SER A 460 2.87 -20.04 14.17
CA SER A 460 1.74 -20.22 13.25
C SER A 460 1.80 -21.57 12.55
N GLY A 461 0.63 -22.12 12.25
CA GLY A 461 0.49 -23.34 11.46
C GLY A 461 -0.77 -23.35 10.60
N TRP A 462 -0.77 -24.26 9.62
CA TRP A 462 -1.89 -24.51 8.70
C TRP A 462 -2.24 -25.99 8.75
N VAL A 463 -3.53 -26.29 8.71
CA VAL A 463 -4.04 -27.67 8.68
C VAL A 463 -3.86 -28.23 7.28
N GLN A 464 -2.86 -29.10 7.12
CA GLN A 464 -2.39 -29.57 5.81
C GLN A 464 -3.49 -30.25 4.98
N GLU A 465 -4.32 -31.09 5.61
CA GLU A 465 -5.43 -31.78 4.94
C GLU A 465 -6.46 -30.79 4.39
N ARG A 466 -6.80 -29.74 5.15
CA ARG A 466 -7.76 -28.69 4.74
C ARG A 466 -7.18 -27.80 3.65
N LEU A 467 -5.88 -27.51 3.71
CA LEU A 467 -5.16 -26.79 2.66
C LEU A 467 -5.11 -27.60 1.35
N ALA A 468 -4.84 -28.90 1.42
CA ALA A 468 -4.86 -29.78 0.26
C ALA A 468 -6.27 -29.85 -0.35
N ALA A 469 -7.30 -30.07 0.46
CA ALA A 469 -8.70 -30.10 0.02
C ALA A 469 -9.13 -28.78 -0.64
N PHE A 470 -8.67 -27.64 -0.11
CA PHE A 470 -8.91 -26.34 -0.74
C PHE A 470 -8.29 -26.27 -2.14
N ARG A 471 -7.04 -26.71 -2.31
CA ARG A 471 -6.35 -26.71 -3.62
C ARG A 471 -7.03 -27.65 -4.62
N GLU A 472 -7.37 -28.86 -4.19
CA GLU A 472 -8.03 -29.89 -5.02
C GLU A 472 -9.44 -29.46 -5.46
N GLY A 473 -10.15 -28.71 -4.62
CA GLY A 473 -11.49 -28.19 -4.92
C GLY A 473 -11.59 -27.30 -6.16
N PHE A 474 -10.46 -26.87 -6.73
CA PHE A 474 -10.39 -25.95 -7.88
C PHE A 474 -9.41 -26.38 -8.97
N GLU A 475 -9.13 -27.69 -9.13
CA GLU A 475 -8.26 -28.17 -10.21
C GLU A 475 -8.77 -27.74 -11.61
N ALA A 476 -10.10 -27.70 -11.80
CA ALA A 476 -10.73 -27.16 -13.00
C ALA A 476 -11.03 -25.65 -12.83
N CYS A 477 -10.10 -24.79 -13.25
CA CYS A 477 -10.33 -23.34 -13.31
C CYS A 477 -10.77 -22.89 -14.70
N GLU A 478 -11.94 -22.26 -14.76
CA GLU A 478 -12.32 -21.37 -15.84
C GLU A 478 -11.91 -19.93 -15.48
N VAL A 479 -11.25 -19.23 -16.42
CA VAL A 479 -10.70 -17.90 -16.16
C VAL A 479 -11.83 -16.88 -16.00
N LYS A 480 -11.85 -16.19 -14.86
CA LYS A 480 -12.86 -15.17 -14.54
C LYS A 480 -12.33 -13.77 -14.80
N TRP A 481 -12.73 -13.17 -15.93
CA TRP A 481 -12.35 -11.80 -16.32
C TRP A 481 -13.29 -10.70 -15.81
N HIS A 482 -14.36 -11.07 -15.11
CA HIS A 482 -15.33 -10.13 -14.56
C HIS A 482 -15.18 -10.05 -13.05
N GLY A 483 -15.22 -8.83 -12.52
CA GLY A 483 -15.23 -8.62 -11.08
C GLY A 483 -16.49 -9.21 -10.43
N SER A 484 -16.39 -9.53 -9.15
CA SER A 484 -17.51 -10.08 -8.39
C SER A 484 -18.63 -9.04 -8.27
N GLY A 485 -19.84 -9.40 -8.68
CA GLY A 485 -21.01 -8.50 -8.66
C GLY A 485 -21.22 -7.67 -9.93
N ALA A 486 -20.44 -7.91 -10.98
CA ALA A 486 -20.67 -7.39 -12.33
C ALA A 486 -21.73 -8.18 -13.11
#